data_AF-A0A1A7P3U5-F1
#
_entry.id   AF-A0A1A7P3U5-F1
#
_cell.length_a   1.000
_cell.length_b   1.000
_cell.length_c   1.000
_cell.angle_alpha   90.00
_cell.angle_beta   90.00
_cell.angle_gamma   90.00
#
_symmetry.space_group_name_H-M   'P 1'
#
loop_
_entity.id
_entity.type
_entity.pdbx_description
1 polymer ?
#
loop_
_entity_poly.entity_id
_entity_poly.type
_entity_poly.pdbx_seq_one_letter_code
_entity_poly.pdbx_strand_id
1 'polypeptide(L)'
;MNTNLSSMTSTRRIFAIVPAAGIGSRMQSDRPKQYLSLLGKTILQHTLEKLLSYPIIEKIIVATAENDPYLTDFPLKEHQKIVWVVGGETRDQSVFNALQLIDEQDVWVMVHDAARPCITHQDLDKLLQVTTLSGAILAKPVVDTIKKAVSATNLIEKTEDRSLLWHALTPQFFPAQLLKKALASAKQQGFTVTDEASALELLGEHPQLIAGRSDNIKITRPEDLALAEFYLLQQQKEWQK
;
A
#
# COMPACT_ATOMS: atom_id res chain seq x y z
N MET A 1 3.18 -19.98 -23.80
CA MET A 1 2.28 -21.00 -23.22
C MET A 1 1.20 -20.25 -22.44
N ASN A 2 0.11 -19.94 -23.12
CA ASN A 2 -1.06 -19.25 -22.57
C ASN A 2 -2.08 -20.31 -22.18
N THR A 3 -2.20 -20.59 -20.89
CA THR A 3 -3.31 -21.42 -20.38
C THR A 3 -3.72 -20.91 -19.00
N ASN A 4 -4.90 -20.29 -18.97
CA ASN A 4 -5.84 -20.24 -17.84
C ASN A 4 -5.53 -19.32 -16.64
N LEU A 5 -5.39 -18.01 -16.87
CA LEU A 5 -5.78 -17.01 -15.84
C LEU A 5 -7.27 -16.59 -15.96
N SER A 6 -7.92 -16.93 -17.07
CA SER A 6 -9.24 -16.42 -17.45
C SER A 6 -10.44 -17.17 -16.86
N SER A 7 -10.26 -18.22 -16.06
CA SER A 7 -11.39 -19.02 -15.52
C SER A 7 -11.53 -19.01 -13.99
N MET A 8 -10.76 -18.18 -13.26
CA MET A 8 -10.89 -18.06 -11.80
C MET A 8 -11.06 -16.63 -11.28
N THR A 9 -11.13 -15.62 -12.15
CA THR A 9 -11.58 -14.27 -11.76
C THR A 9 -13.11 -14.26 -11.72
N SER A 10 -13.69 -14.71 -10.61
CA SER A 10 -15.01 -14.24 -10.19
C SER A 10 -15.03 -12.72 -10.32
N THR A 11 -15.90 -12.18 -11.17
CA THR A 11 -16.72 -10.93 -11.13
C THR A 11 -16.28 -9.68 -10.33
N ARG A 12 -15.09 -9.64 -9.73
CA ARG A 12 -14.63 -8.62 -8.81
C ARG A 12 -13.96 -7.50 -9.58
N ARG A 13 -14.45 -6.29 -9.39
CA ARG A 13 -13.83 -5.07 -9.94
C ARG A 13 -12.68 -4.66 -9.06
N ILE A 14 -11.54 -4.31 -9.64
CA ILE A 14 -10.31 -4.04 -8.88
C ILE A 14 -9.95 -2.56 -8.97
N PHE A 15 -10.01 -1.86 -7.84
CA PHE A 15 -9.53 -0.49 -7.70
C PHE A 15 -8.24 -0.45 -6.87
N ALA A 16 -7.44 0.58 -7.04
CA ALA A 16 -6.33 0.89 -6.14
C ALA A 16 -6.62 2.17 -5.36
N ILE A 17 -6.17 2.23 -4.11
CA ILE A 17 -6.20 3.43 -3.29
C ILE A 17 -4.77 3.76 -2.88
N VAL A 18 -4.34 5.00 -3.09
CA VAL A 18 -3.00 5.46 -2.76
C VAL A 18 -3.08 6.64 -1.77
N PRO A 19 -2.90 6.42 -0.45
CA PRO A 19 -2.78 7.51 0.50
C PRO A 19 -1.46 8.26 0.31
N ALA A 20 -1.56 9.54 -0.04
CA ALA A 20 -0.46 10.45 -0.37
C ALA A 20 -0.62 11.84 0.29
N ALA A 21 -1.49 11.98 1.29
CA ALA A 21 -1.72 13.25 2.00
C ALA A 21 -0.68 13.58 3.09
N GLY A 22 0.17 12.61 3.44
CA GLY A 22 1.14 12.77 4.52
C GLY A 22 2.30 13.71 4.15
N ILE A 23 2.73 14.53 5.10
CA ILE A 23 3.82 15.51 4.92
C ILE A 23 5.24 14.92 5.00
N GLY A 24 5.40 13.67 5.47
CA GLY A 24 6.70 12.98 5.44
C GLY A 24 7.78 13.54 6.37
N SER A 25 7.43 13.98 7.59
CA SER A 25 8.31 14.66 8.55
C SER A 25 9.67 14.02 8.84
N ARG A 26 9.81 12.70 8.68
CA ARG A 26 11.06 11.94 8.92
C ARG A 26 12.13 12.12 7.84
N MET A 27 11.78 12.65 6.66
CA MET A 27 12.71 12.79 5.53
C MET A 27 13.56 14.06 5.56
N GLN A 28 13.34 14.98 6.52
CA GLN A 28 14.07 16.25 6.63
C GLN A 28 14.22 16.98 5.28
N SER A 29 13.15 16.98 4.49
CA SER A 29 13.11 17.46 3.11
C SER A 29 12.34 18.78 3.01
N ASP A 30 12.63 19.58 1.98
CA ASP A 30 11.91 20.81 1.63
C ASP A 30 10.46 20.55 1.15
N ARG A 31 10.16 19.29 0.81
CA ARG A 31 8.87 18.85 0.27
C ARG A 31 8.40 17.51 0.85
N PRO A 32 7.10 17.18 0.76
CA PRO A 32 6.59 15.86 1.11
C PRO A 32 7.31 14.76 0.34
N LYS A 33 7.66 13.69 1.04
CA LYS A 33 8.56 12.65 0.52
C LYS A 33 8.10 12.02 -0.79
N GLN A 34 6.80 11.86 -0.99
CA GLN A 34 6.22 11.28 -2.20
C GLN A 34 6.51 12.11 -3.46
N TYR A 35 6.89 13.38 -3.31
CA TYR A 35 7.29 14.28 -4.40
C TYR A 35 8.82 14.39 -4.59
N LEU A 36 9.62 13.64 -3.82
CA LEU A 36 11.06 13.57 -4.04
C LEU A 36 11.37 12.90 -5.38
N SER A 37 12.40 13.40 -6.06
CA SER A 37 12.88 12.86 -7.32
C SER A 37 13.65 11.56 -7.09
N LEU A 38 13.37 10.58 -7.94
CA LEU A 38 13.99 9.26 -8.01
C LEU A 38 14.06 8.91 -9.50
N LEU A 39 15.26 8.74 -10.07
CA LEU A 39 15.41 8.42 -11.50
C LEU A 39 14.64 9.36 -12.44
N GLY A 40 14.62 10.66 -12.15
CA GLY A 40 13.96 11.69 -12.97
C GLY A 40 12.44 11.76 -12.85
N LYS A 41 11.81 10.98 -11.97
CA LYS A 41 10.37 11.00 -11.68
C LYS A 41 10.14 11.12 -10.18
N THR A 42 8.96 11.53 -9.74
CA THR A 42 8.69 11.51 -8.29
C THR A 42 8.46 10.08 -7.79
N ILE A 43 8.65 9.83 -6.49
CA ILE A 43 8.29 8.55 -5.86
C ILE A 43 6.82 8.19 -6.14
N LEU A 44 5.91 9.16 -5.99
CA LEU A 44 4.48 8.96 -6.29
C LEU A 44 4.27 8.56 -7.75
N GLN A 45 4.97 9.21 -8.68
CA GLN A 45 4.87 8.89 -10.11
C GLN A 45 5.30 7.45 -10.39
N HIS A 46 6.42 6.98 -9.84
CA HIS A 46 6.83 5.57 -9.98
C HIS A 46 5.77 4.61 -9.46
N THR A 47 5.23 4.87 -8.27
CA THR A 47 4.18 4.06 -7.68
C THR A 47 2.92 4.01 -8.56
N LEU A 48 2.47 5.17 -9.06
CA LEU A 48 1.28 5.25 -9.91
C LEU A 48 1.50 4.60 -11.27
N GLU A 49 2.65 4.77 -11.91
CA GLU A 49 2.97 4.11 -13.19
C GLU A 49 2.98 2.58 -13.07
N LYS A 50 3.48 2.03 -11.95
CA LYS A 50 3.42 0.58 -11.67
C LYS A 50 2.00 0.07 -11.54
N LEU A 51 1.13 0.81 -10.86
CA LEU A 51 -0.29 0.45 -10.71
C LEU A 51 -1.07 0.64 -12.03
N LEU A 52 -0.81 1.74 -12.76
CA LEU A 52 -1.44 2.04 -14.06
C LEU A 52 -1.09 1.01 -15.13
N SER A 53 0.15 0.52 -15.13
CA SER A 53 0.61 -0.52 -16.06
C SER A 53 0.05 -1.90 -15.76
N TYR A 54 -0.63 -2.10 -14.61
CA TYR A 54 -1.27 -3.36 -14.29
C TYR A 54 -2.72 -3.38 -14.82
N PRO A 55 -3.04 -4.14 -15.89
CA PRO A 55 -4.26 -3.94 -16.68
C PRO A 55 -5.57 -4.16 -15.92
N ILE A 56 -5.54 -5.01 -14.90
CA ILE A 56 -6.71 -5.41 -14.11
C ILE A 56 -7.21 -4.25 -13.22
N ILE A 57 -6.35 -3.29 -12.87
CA ILE A 57 -6.78 -2.11 -12.10
C ILE A 57 -7.60 -1.18 -13.01
N GLU A 58 -8.88 -1.04 -12.68
CA GLU A 58 -9.84 -0.21 -13.41
C GLU A 58 -9.74 1.27 -13.05
N LYS A 59 -9.49 1.56 -11.76
CA LYS A 59 -9.49 2.91 -11.19
C LYS A 59 -8.42 3.02 -10.09
N ILE A 60 -7.76 4.17 -10.00
CA ILE A 60 -6.81 4.51 -8.94
C ILE A 60 -7.29 5.77 -8.24
N ILE A 61 -7.61 5.67 -6.96
CA ILE A 61 -8.05 6.79 -6.14
C ILE A 61 -6.86 7.26 -5.30
N VAL A 62 -6.40 8.49 -5.52
CA VAL A 62 -5.22 9.04 -4.84
C VAL A 62 -5.68 10.12 -3.86
N ALA A 63 -5.40 9.92 -2.58
CA ALA A 63 -5.78 10.84 -1.52
C ALA A 63 -4.61 11.74 -1.16
N THR A 64 -4.71 13.04 -1.44
CA THR A 64 -3.64 14.04 -1.24
C THR A 64 -4.03 15.10 -0.22
N ALA A 65 -3.10 15.97 0.16
CA ALA A 65 -3.44 17.12 1.00
C ALA A 65 -4.45 18.03 0.28
N GLU A 66 -5.26 18.76 1.05
CA GLU A 66 -6.08 19.82 0.50
C GLU A 66 -5.17 20.91 -0.10
N ASN A 67 -5.48 21.36 -1.32
CA ASN A 67 -4.68 22.34 -2.06
C ASN A 67 -3.20 21.97 -2.23
N ASP A 68 -2.89 20.68 -2.41
CA ASP A 68 -1.52 20.20 -2.60
C ASP A 68 -0.84 20.89 -3.80
N PRO A 69 0.17 21.76 -3.55
CA PRO A 69 0.77 22.60 -4.60
C PRO A 69 1.55 21.77 -5.63
N TYR A 70 1.97 20.56 -5.28
CA TYR A 70 2.73 19.68 -6.18
C TYR A 70 1.84 19.00 -7.22
N LEU A 71 0.51 19.04 -7.04
CA LEU A 71 -0.43 18.47 -8.01
C LEU A 71 -0.63 19.31 -9.25
N THR A 72 -0.39 20.63 -9.20
CA THR A 72 -0.66 21.53 -10.34
C THR A 72 0.02 21.05 -11.61
N ASP A 73 1.31 20.71 -11.51
CA ASP A 73 2.15 20.29 -12.63
C ASP A 73 2.48 18.78 -12.60
N PHE A 74 1.70 17.99 -11.85
CA PHE A 74 1.98 16.57 -11.70
C PHE A 74 1.70 15.82 -13.02
N PRO A 75 2.65 15.05 -13.60
CA PRO A 75 2.52 14.49 -14.95
C PRO A 75 1.30 13.57 -15.16
N LEU A 76 0.80 12.93 -14.10
CA LEU A 76 -0.33 12.00 -14.17
C LEU A 76 -1.64 12.62 -13.67
N LYS A 77 -1.69 13.94 -13.44
CA LYS A 77 -2.86 14.62 -12.89
C LYS A 77 -4.13 14.35 -13.70
N GLU A 78 -4.04 14.45 -15.02
CA GLU A 78 -5.17 14.33 -15.96
C GLU A 78 -5.34 12.89 -16.50
N HIS A 79 -4.69 11.88 -15.91
CA HIS A 79 -4.80 10.51 -16.39
C HIS A 79 -6.20 9.93 -16.12
N GLN A 80 -6.89 9.44 -17.15
CA GLN A 80 -8.29 9.00 -17.10
C GLN A 80 -8.66 7.96 -16.03
N LYS A 81 -7.70 7.11 -15.62
CA LYS A 81 -7.91 6.11 -14.55
C LYS A 81 -7.70 6.66 -13.14
N ILE A 82 -7.14 7.87 -12.99
CA ILE A 82 -6.80 8.45 -11.70
C ILE A 82 -7.91 9.39 -11.26
N VAL A 83 -8.35 9.22 -10.01
CA VAL A 83 -9.28 10.11 -9.33
C VAL A 83 -8.58 10.69 -8.11
N TRP A 84 -8.50 12.00 -8.03
CA TRP A 84 -7.88 12.70 -6.90
C TRP A 84 -8.93 13.06 -5.86
N VAL A 85 -8.63 12.82 -4.59
CA VAL A 85 -9.49 13.16 -3.45
C VAL A 85 -8.71 13.86 -2.36
N VAL A 86 -9.41 14.65 -1.55
CA VAL A 86 -8.84 15.21 -0.33
C VAL A 86 -8.70 14.09 0.71
N GLY A 87 -7.47 13.87 1.16
CA GLY A 87 -7.13 12.97 2.24
C GLY A 87 -7.54 13.51 3.62
N GLY A 88 -7.07 12.85 4.67
CA GLY A 88 -7.29 13.26 6.05
C GLY A 88 -6.00 13.54 6.79
N GLU A 89 -6.12 13.92 8.07
CA GLU A 89 -4.98 14.17 8.96
C GLU A 89 -4.12 12.91 9.17
N THR A 90 -4.74 11.73 9.14
CA THR A 90 -4.09 10.44 9.30
C THR A 90 -4.15 9.61 8.02
N ARG A 91 -3.30 8.57 7.94
CA ARG A 91 -3.23 7.66 6.80
C ARG A 91 -4.57 6.92 6.61
N ASP A 92 -5.13 6.39 7.69
CA ASP A 92 -6.40 5.68 7.71
C ASP A 92 -7.58 6.60 7.33
N GLN A 93 -7.60 7.86 7.78
CA GLN A 93 -8.63 8.82 7.36
C GLN A 93 -8.52 9.15 5.86
N SER A 94 -7.30 9.21 5.31
CA SER A 94 -7.09 9.39 3.86
C SER A 94 -7.63 8.21 3.06
N VAL A 95 -7.39 6.98 3.53
CA VAL A 95 -7.95 5.75 2.92
C VAL A 95 -9.47 5.73 3.05
N PHE A 96 -10.01 6.10 4.22
CA PHE A 96 -11.44 6.15 4.46
C PHE A 96 -12.16 7.15 3.56
N ASN A 97 -11.57 8.33 3.32
CA ASN A 97 -12.10 9.32 2.39
C ASN A 97 -12.14 8.78 0.96
N ALA A 98 -11.09 8.11 0.50
CA ALA A 98 -11.06 7.47 -0.81
C ALA A 98 -12.12 6.37 -0.96
N LEU A 99 -12.34 5.57 0.08
CA LEU A 99 -13.39 4.54 0.12
C LEU A 99 -14.81 5.12 0.06
N GLN A 100 -15.02 6.40 0.39
CA GLN A 100 -16.34 7.03 0.25
C GLN A 100 -16.76 7.20 -1.21
N LEU A 101 -15.82 7.17 -2.16
CA LEU A 101 -16.13 7.23 -3.60
C LEU A 101 -16.54 5.88 -4.21
N ILE A 102 -16.54 4.81 -3.42
CA ILE A 102 -16.83 3.46 -3.88
C ILE A 102 -18.19 3.04 -3.29
N ASP A 103 -19.23 3.21 -4.09
CA ASP A 103 -20.59 2.79 -3.78
C ASP A 103 -20.95 1.46 -4.46
N GLU A 104 -20.17 1.05 -5.46
CA GLU A 104 -20.42 -0.19 -6.18
C GLU A 104 -20.23 -1.43 -5.30
N GLN A 105 -21.09 -2.42 -5.51
CA GLN A 105 -20.92 -3.75 -4.96
C GLN A 105 -19.83 -4.51 -5.75
N ASP A 106 -19.27 -5.56 -5.16
CA ASP A 106 -18.23 -6.42 -5.75
C ASP A 106 -16.90 -5.72 -6.10
N VAL A 107 -16.66 -4.51 -5.59
CA VAL A 107 -15.37 -3.84 -5.69
C VAL A 107 -14.42 -4.32 -4.60
N TRP A 108 -13.22 -4.66 -5.02
CA TRP A 108 -12.08 -4.91 -4.17
C TRP A 108 -11.04 -3.80 -4.36
N VAL A 109 -10.37 -3.44 -3.26
CA VAL A 109 -9.39 -2.37 -3.24
C VAL A 109 -8.01 -2.91 -2.88
N MET A 110 -7.01 -2.49 -3.65
CA MET A 110 -5.60 -2.59 -3.30
C MET A 110 -5.16 -1.25 -2.69
N VAL A 111 -5.05 -1.18 -1.36
CA VAL A 111 -4.52 0.01 -0.68
C VAL A 111 -3.00 -0.06 -0.69
N HIS A 112 -2.34 0.83 -1.42
CA HIS A 112 -0.89 0.82 -1.64
C HIS A 112 -0.23 2.12 -1.21
N ASP A 113 0.90 2.01 -0.51
CA ASP A 113 1.57 3.20 0.00
C ASP A 113 2.26 3.95 -1.16
N ALA A 114 2.01 5.26 -1.26
CA ALA A 114 2.70 6.12 -2.24
C ALA A 114 4.22 6.00 -2.20
N ALA A 115 4.78 5.71 -1.01
CA ALA A 115 6.21 5.60 -0.75
C ALA A 115 6.81 4.19 -1.05
N ARG A 116 6.09 3.30 -1.74
CA ARG A 116 6.57 1.98 -2.14
C ARG A 116 6.61 1.84 -3.68
N PRO A 117 7.58 2.49 -4.34
CA PRO A 117 7.64 2.51 -5.81
C PRO A 117 8.10 1.18 -6.42
N CYS A 118 8.64 0.27 -5.62
CA CYS A 118 9.27 -0.99 -6.09
C CYS A 118 8.30 -2.17 -6.16
N ILE A 119 6.98 -1.93 -6.13
CA ILE A 119 5.98 -2.99 -6.30
C ILE A 119 6.09 -3.64 -7.70
N THR A 120 5.83 -4.94 -7.77
CA THR A 120 5.92 -5.75 -8.99
C THR A 120 4.56 -6.34 -9.36
N HIS A 121 4.33 -6.58 -10.65
CA HIS A 121 3.09 -7.22 -11.11
C HIS A 121 2.94 -8.64 -10.56
N GLN A 122 4.05 -9.38 -10.40
CA GLN A 122 3.99 -10.73 -9.81
C GLN A 122 3.46 -10.72 -8.38
N ASP A 123 3.76 -9.68 -7.59
CA ASP A 123 3.19 -9.57 -6.25
C ASP A 123 1.70 -9.18 -6.28
N LEU A 124 1.27 -8.37 -7.26
CA LEU A 124 -0.15 -8.08 -7.48
C LEU A 124 -0.93 -9.33 -7.91
N ASP A 125 -0.34 -10.15 -8.79
CA ASP A 125 -0.93 -11.41 -9.25
C ASP A 125 -1.22 -12.36 -8.08
N LYS A 126 -0.30 -12.46 -7.11
CA LYS A 126 -0.50 -13.27 -5.90
C LYS A 126 -1.67 -12.78 -5.06
N LEU A 127 -1.83 -11.46 -4.90
CA LEU A 127 -2.98 -10.89 -4.19
C LEU A 127 -4.30 -11.22 -4.90
N LEU A 128 -4.32 -11.21 -6.23
CA LEU A 128 -5.53 -11.56 -7.00
C LEU A 128 -5.94 -13.03 -6.87
N GLN A 129 -5.04 -13.93 -6.48
CA GLN A 129 -5.38 -15.33 -6.21
C GLN A 129 -6.11 -15.52 -4.86
N VAL A 130 -6.27 -14.47 -4.06
CA VAL A 130 -6.93 -14.55 -2.75
C VAL A 130 -8.43 -14.78 -2.92
N THR A 131 -8.89 -15.89 -2.35
CA THR A 131 -10.31 -16.29 -2.38
C THR A 131 -11.03 -16.04 -1.05
N THR A 132 -10.28 -15.80 0.03
CA THR A 132 -10.84 -15.51 1.36
C THR A 132 -11.67 -14.23 1.33
N LEU A 133 -12.79 -14.19 2.06
CA LEU A 133 -13.62 -12.97 2.11
C LEU A 133 -13.01 -11.88 3.01
N SER A 134 -12.16 -12.26 3.95
CA SER A 134 -11.42 -11.34 4.84
C SER A 134 -10.26 -10.62 4.13
N GLY A 135 -9.96 -10.98 2.88
CA GLY A 135 -8.87 -10.39 2.09
C GLY A 135 -7.48 -10.79 2.56
N ALA A 136 -6.47 -10.00 2.16
CA ALA A 136 -5.07 -10.34 2.37
C ALA A 136 -4.14 -9.13 2.34
N ILE A 137 -2.92 -9.31 2.81
CA ILE A 137 -1.85 -8.32 2.68
C ILE A 137 -0.61 -8.96 2.05
N LEU A 138 0.18 -8.15 1.33
CA LEU A 138 1.58 -8.51 1.14
C LEU A 138 2.31 -8.41 2.47
N ALA A 139 3.14 -9.41 2.75
CA ALA A 139 3.99 -9.43 3.93
C ALA A 139 5.29 -10.17 3.63
N LYS A 140 6.32 -9.96 4.45
CA LYS A 140 7.56 -10.75 4.43
C LYS A 140 7.83 -11.38 5.79
N PRO A 141 8.27 -12.65 5.86
CA PRO A 141 8.67 -13.25 7.13
C PRO A 141 9.79 -12.45 7.78
N VAL A 142 9.79 -12.41 9.10
CA VAL A 142 10.90 -11.84 9.85
C VAL A 142 12.09 -12.80 9.82
N VAL A 143 13.25 -12.29 9.40
CA VAL A 143 14.48 -13.09 9.28
C VAL A 143 15.42 -12.90 10.46
N ASP A 144 15.50 -11.69 11.01
CA ASP A 144 16.38 -11.40 12.13
C ASP A 144 15.77 -11.83 13.47
N THR A 145 16.62 -12.01 14.49
CA THR A 145 16.14 -12.30 15.85
C THR A 145 15.43 -11.08 16.41
N ILE A 146 14.17 -11.25 16.85
CA ILE A 146 13.38 -10.16 17.46
C ILE A 146 13.51 -10.19 18.97
N LYS A 147 13.77 -9.01 19.55
CA LYS A 147 13.78 -8.80 20.99
C LYS A 147 12.60 -7.91 21.37
N LYS A 148 11.81 -8.35 22.35
CA LYS A 148 10.85 -7.49 23.04
C LYS A 148 11.59 -6.71 24.12
N ALA A 149 11.41 -5.40 24.17
CA ALA A 149 11.98 -4.55 25.19
C ALA A 149 11.04 -4.44 26.40
N VAL A 150 11.60 -4.25 27.60
CA VAL A 150 10.82 -3.88 28.79
C VAL A 150 10.23 -2.50 28.57
N SER A 151 8.93 -2.34 28.84
CA SER A 151 8.18 -1.11 28.59
C SER A 151 8.91 0.15 29.09
N ALA A 152 8.96 1.18 28.25
CA ALA A 152 9.64 2.46 28.52
C ALA A 152 11.15 2.37 28.84
N THR A 153 11.82 1.27 28.46
CA THR A 153 13.28 1.11 28.60
C THR A 153 13.91 0.53 27.33
N ASN A 154 15.24 0.53 27.25
CA ASN A 154 16.01 -0.16 26.19
C ASN A 154 16.57 -1.52 26.65
N LEU A 155 16.01 -2.11 27.72
CA LEU A 155 16.43 -3.42 28.23
C LEU A 155 15.66 -4.54 27.54
N ILE A 156 16.33 -5.64 27.22
CA ILE A 156 15.70 -6.82 26.63
C ILE A 156 14.84 -7.53 27.69
N GLU A 157 13.53 -7.67 27.40
CA GLU A 157 12.60 -8.49 28.20
C GLU A 157 12.72 -9.96 27.79
N LYS A 158 12.57 -10.25 26.48
CA LYS A 158 12.66 -11.61 25.95
C LYS A 158 12.94 -11.62 24.45
N THR A 159 13.30 -12.79 23.94
CA THR A 159 13.34 -13.05 22.48
C THR A 159 11.97 -13.55 22.03
N GLU A 160 11.44 -13.00 20.95
CA GLU A 160 10.17 -13.48 20.36
C GLU A 160 10.42 -14.60 19.35
N ASP A 161 9.45 -15.51 19.22
CA ASP A 161 9.47 -16.53 18.18
C ASP A 161 9.18 -15.89 16.82
N ARG A 162 10.24 -15.63 16.05
CA ARG A 162 10.15 -15.00 14.72
C ARG A 162 9.43 -15.86 13.67
N SER A 163 9.24 -17.17 13.90
CA SER A 163 8.62 -18.07 12.91
C SER A 163 7.16 -17.71 12.59
N LEU A 164 6.51 -17.00 13.50
CA LEU A 164 5.13 -16.51 13.38
C LEU A 164 5.05 -15.01 13.06
N LEU A 165 6.19 -14.32 12.91
CA LEU A 165 6.23 -12.87 12.74
C LEU A 165 6.50 -12.48 11.28
N TRP A 166 5.75 -11.48 10.84
CA TRP A 166 5.82 -10.96 9.48
C TRP A 166 5.87 -9.43 9.51
N HIS A 167 6.62 -8.84 8.58
CA HIS A 167 6.51 -7.42 8.28
C HIS A 167 5.35 -7.20 7.32
N ALA A 168 4.36 -6.44 7.74
CA ALA A 168 3.30 -5.96 6.87
C ALA A 168 3.88 -5.05 5.76
N LEU A 169 3.48 -5.33 4.53
CA LEU A 169 3.76 -4.52 3.35
C LEU A 169 2.44 -4.01 2.77
N THR A 170 2.54 -3.29 1.65
CA THR A 170 1.38 -2.93 0.83
C THR A 170 1.71 -3.29 -0.63
N PRO A 171 0.72 -3.64 -1.48
CA PRO A 171 -0.71 -3.43 -1.26
C PRO A 171 -1.36 -4.34 -0.22
N GLN A 172 -2.41 -3.83 0.41
CA GLN A 172 -3.37 -4.61 1.19
C GLN A 172 -4.68 -4.70 0.41
N PHE A 173 -5.22 -5.91 0.28
CA PHE A 173 -6.26 -6.27 -0.68
C PHE A 173 -7.53 -6.75 0.03
N PHE A 174 -8.59 -5.95 -0.04
CA PHE A 174 -9.83 -6.19 0.72
C PHE A 174 -11.08 -5.88 -0.10
N PRO A 175 -12.23 -6.50 0.22
CA PRO A 175 -13.52 -6.00 -0.24
C PRO A 175 -13.74 -4.57 0.26
N ALA A 176 -14.10 -3.65 -0.64
CA ALA A 176 -14.20 -2.22 -0.32
C ALA A 176 -15.20 -1.94 0.82
N GLN A 177 -16.37 -2.58 0.77
CA GLN A 177 -17.41 -2.40 1.79
C GLN A 177 -17.01 -2.94 3.16
N LEU A 178 -16.28 -4.06 3.20
CA LEU A 178 -15.77 -4.63 4.44
C LEU A 178 -14.73 -3.68 5.07
N LEU A 179 -13.78 -3.18 4.28
CA LEU A 179 -12.76 -2.24 4.75
C LEU A 179 -13.40 -0.91 5.22
N LYS A 180 -14.40 -0.40 4.50
CA LYS A 180 -15.16 0.80 4.89
C LYS A 180 -15.84 0.61 6.26
N LYS A 181 -16.49 -0.53 6.48
CA LYS A 181 -17.09 -0.90 7.77
C LYS A 181 -16.05 -0.99 8.89
N ALA A 182 -14.91 -1.61 8.61
CA ALA A 182 -13.81 -1.79 9.57
C ALA A 182 -13.22 -0.46 10.03
N LEU A 183 -12.89 0.43 9.10
CA LEU A 183 -12.36 1.76 9.41
C LEU A 183 -13.39 2.63 10.15
N ALA A 184 -14.68 2.56 9.78
CA ALA A 184 -15.75 3.26 10.50
C ALA A 184 -15.87 2.78 11.96
N SER A 185 -15.82 1.47 12.18
CA SER A 185 -15.83 0.86 13.51
C SER A 185 -14.62 1.29 14.35
N ALA A 186 -13.42 1.24 13.75
CA ALA A 186 -12.20 1.68 14.42
C ALA A 186 -12.27 3.15 14.87
N LYS A 187 -12.78 4.03 13.99
CA LYS A 187 -13.02 5.44 14.33
C LYS A 187 -14.01 5.60 15.48
N GLN A 188 -15.13 4.89 15.45
CA GLN A 188 -16.15 4.95 16.51
C GLN A 188 -15.60 4.48 17.86
N GLN A 189 -14.72 3.49 17.87
CA GLN A 189 -14.12 2.92 19.08
C GLN A 189 -12.86 3.66 19.55
N GLY A 190 -12.39 4.67 18.80
CA GLY A 190 -11.11 5.34 19.09
C GLY A 190 -9.90 4.40 18.94
N PHE A 191 -10.04 3.33 18.16
CA PHE A 191 -8.97 2.37 17.92
C PHE A 191 -7.91 2.97 17.00
N THR A 192 -6.63 2.82 17.36
CA THR A 192 -5.52 3.32 16.54
C THR A 192 -5.23 2.35 15.40
N VAL A 193 -5.66 2.72 14.20
CA VAL A 193 -5.39 1.96 12.96
C VAL A 193 -3.95 2.20 12.51
N THR A 194 -3.17 1.13 12.38
CA THR A 194 -1.77 1.21 11.92
C THR A 194 -1.64 0.90 10.42
N ASP A 195 -2.46 -0.03 9.95
CA ASP A 195 -2.67 -0.38 8.55
C ASP A 195 -4.12 -0.89 8.34
N GLU A 196 -4.51 -1.19 7.11
CA GLU A 196 -5.87 -1.61 6.81
C GLU A 196 -6.22 -2.94 7.53
N ALA A 197 -5.30 -3.90 7.56
CA ALA A 197 -5.47 -5.17 8.26
C ALA A 197 -5.81 -4.98 9.76
N SER A 198 -5.16 -4.05 10.46
CA SER A 198 -5.47 -3.78 11.87
C SER A 198 -6.92 -3.31 12.10
N ALA A 199 -7.55 -2.67 11.11
CA ALA A 199 -8.97 -2.34 11.19
C ALA A 199 -9.86 -3.57 10.99
N LEU A 200 -9.48 -4.49 10.10
CA LEU A 200 -10.18 -5.76 9.89
C LEU A 200 -10.09 -6.65 11.13
N GLU A 201 -8.91 -6.72 11.76
CA GLU A 201 -8.69 -7.46 13.02
C GLU A 201 -9.63 -7.01 14.14
N LEU A 202 -9.94 -5.71 14.22
CA LEU A 202 -10.91 -5.17 15.19
C LEU A 202 -12.33 -5.73 14.98
N LEU A 203 -12.67 -6.13 13.75
CA LEU A 203 -13.94 -6.80 13.44
C LEU A 203 -13.90 -8.33 13.67
N GLY A 204 -12.77 -8.87 14.14
CA GLY A 204 -12.57 -10.31 14.28
C GLY A 204 -12.23 -11.02 12.95
N GLU A 205 -11.92 -10.26 11.91
CA GLU A 205 -11.49 -10.82 10.63
C GLU A 205 -10.00 -11.22 10.69
N HIS A 206 -9.62 -12.20 9.86
CA HIS A 206 -8.24 -12.69 9.79
C HIS A 206 -7.70 -12.63 8.35
N PRO A 207 -7.21 -11.46 7.90
CA PRO A 207 -6.59 -11.31 6.59
C PRO A 207 -5.45 -12.30 6.35
N GLN A 208 -5.37 -12.83 5.13
CA GLN A 208 -4.30 -13.76 4.76
C GLN A 208 -2.95 -13.05 4.55
N LEU A 209 -1.87 -13.69 4.97
CA LEU A 209 -0.50 -13.25 4.68
C LEU A 209 -0.04 -13.82 3.34
N ILE A 210 0.32 -12.95 2.40
CA ILE A 210 0.86 -13.32 1.08
C ILE A 210 2.32 -12.88 1.00
N ALA A 211 3.21 -13.83 0.70
CA ALA A 211 4.64 -13.55 0.62
C ALA A 211 4.96 -12.59 -0.55
N GLY A 212 5.29 -11.35 -0.20
CA GLY A 212 5.76 -10.31 -1.12
C GLY A 212 7.28 -10.31 -1.27
N ARG A 213 7.79 -9.69 -2.33
CA ARG A 213 9.23 -9.53 -2.50
C ARG A 213 9.81 -8.58 -1.45
N SER A 214 11.04 -8.87 -1.02
CA SER A 214 11.76 -8.06 -0.03
C SER A 214 12.18 -6.69 -0.56
N ASP A 215 12.27 -6.52 -1.88
CA ASP A 215 12.61 -5.27 -2.56
C ASP A 215 11.44 -4.27 -2.67
N ASN A 216 10.21 -4.65 -2.27
CA ASN A 216 9.08 -3.75 -2.10
C ASN A 216 9.21 -2.88 -0.84
N ILE A 217 10.29 -2.11 -0.79
CA ILE A 217 10.65 -1.27 0.35
C ILE A 217 9.76 -0.03 0.43
N LYS A 218 9.57 0.46 1.66
CA LYS A 218 8.95 1.75 1.92
C LYS A 218 10.05 2.79 2.11
N ILE A 219 10.05 3.83 1.28
CA ILE A 219 10.96 4.96 1.44
C ILE A 219 10.49 5.78 2.65
N THR A 220 11.33 5.80 3.68
CA THR A 220 11.06 6.44 4.97
C THR A 220 12.18 7.37 5.43
N ARG A 221 13.41 7.12 4.98
CA ARG A 221 14.62 7.87 5.31
C ARG A 221 15.41 8.22 4.05
N PRO A 222 16.29 9.23 4.08
CA PRO A 222 17.08 9.63 2.92
C PRO A 222 17.86 8.49 2.27
N GLU A 223 18.46 7.60 3.07
CA GLU A 223 19.21 6.44 2.60
C GLU A 223 18.36 5.43 1.81
N ASP A 224 17.04 5.40 2.01
CA ASP A 224 16.13 4.50 1.31
C ASP A 224 15.99 4.87 -0.18
N LEU A 225 16.28 6.13 -0.57
CA LEU A 225 16.21 6.57 -1.96
C LEU A 225 17.20 5.84 -2.85
N ALA A 226 18.47 5.76 -2.42
CA ALA A 226 19.52 5.07 -3.17
C ALA A 226 19.21 3.57 -3.31
N LEU A 227 18.62 2.97 -2.27
CA LEU A 227 18.21 1.57 -2.30
C LEU A 227 17.02 1.34 -3.25
N ALA A 228 16.04 2.24 -3.23
CA ALA A 228 14.90 2.18 -4.16
C ALA A 228 15.35 2.36 -5.61
N GLU A 229 16.28 3.28 -5.87
CA GLU A 229 16.90 3.48 -7.19
C GLU A 229 17.54 2.18 -7.69
N PHE A 230 18.35 1.54 -6.85
CA PHE A 230 18.97 0.26 -7.17
C PHE A 230 17.93 -0.79 -7.55
N TYR A 231 16.88 -0.98 -6.74
CA TYR A 231 15.85 -1.99 -7.02
C TYR A 231 15.07 -1.70 -8.29
N LEU A 232 14.68 -0.44 -8.54
CA LEU A 232 13.98 -0.06 -9.77
C LEU A 232 14.83 -0.37 -11.02
N LEU A 233 16.14 -0.09 -10.99
CA LEU A 233 17.03 -0.41 -12.10
C LEU A 233 17.22 -1.92 -12.31
N GLN A 234 17.25 -2.72 -11.23
CA GLN A 234 17.31 -4.19 -11.37
C GLN A 234 16.02 -4.74 -11.97
N GLN A 235 14.86 -4.27 -11.51
CA GLN A 235 13.56 -4.70 -12.04
C GLN A 235 13.40 -4.37 -13.53
N GLN A 236 13.92 -3.21 -13.99
CA GLN A 236 13.92 -2.88 -15.42
C GLN A 236 14.73 -3.87 -16.25
N LYS A 237 15.88 -4.34 -15.74
CA LYS A 237 16.71 -5.36 -16.41
C LYS A 237 16.03 -6.72 -16.45
N GLU A 238 15.27 -7.08 -15.41
CA GLU A 238 14.47 -8.31 -15.38
C GLU A 238 13.39 -8.29 -16.46
N TRP A 239 12.75 -7.15 -16.70
CA TRP A 239 11.71 -7.00 -17.74
C TRP A 239 12.23 -7.00 -19.18
N GLN A 240 13.50 -6.66 -19.39
CA GLN A 240 14.12 -6.63 -20.72
C GLN A 240 14.68 -7.99 -21.17
N LYS A 241 14.61 -9.00 -20.30
CA LYS A 241 14.98 -10.40 -20.60
C LYS A 241 13.76 -11.21 -20.99
#